data_AF-A0A6G3PUL4-F1
#
_entry.id   AF-A0A6G3PUL4-F1
#
_cell.length_a   1.000
_cell.length_b   1.000
_cell.length_c   1.000
_cell.angle_alpha   90.00
_cell.angle_beta   90.00
_cell.angle_gamma   90.00
#
_symmetry.space_group_name_H-M   'P 1'
#
loop_
_entity.id
_entity.type
_entity.pdbx_description
1 polymer ?
#
loop_
_entity_poly.entity_id
_entity_poly.type
_entity_poly.pdbx_seq_one_letter_code
_entity_poly.pdbx_strand_id
1 'polypeptide(L)' 'YAPRAPAPVPATGGAAADAEDLFARAAAHGDDHTIKFTDTALDVGDALAFAAARRAIELNRPVF' A
#
# COMPACT_ATOMS: atom_id res chain seq x y z
N TYR A 1 -14.21 5.07 15.54
CA TYR A 1 -13.31 6.23 15.69
C TYR A 1 -12.48 6.31 14.42
N ALA A 2 -12.48 7.45 13.73
CA ALA A 2 -11.65 7.69 12.55
C ALA A 2 -11.23 9.17 12.55
N PRO A 3 -10.06 9.53 11.99
CA PRO A 3 -9.63 10.92 11.92
C PRO A 3 -10.61 11.75 11.09
N ARG A 4 -10.78 13.03 11.46
CA ARG A 4 -11.70 13.97 10.80
C ARG A 4 -11.35 14.24 9.34
N ALA A 5 -10.11 14.03 8.95
CA ALA A 5 -9.61 14.16 7.59
C ALA A 5 -8.49 13.12 7.35
N PRO A 6 -8.30 12.67 6.09
CA PRO A 6 -7.19 11.81 5.74
C PRO A 6 -5.85 12.53 5.94
N ALA A 7 -4.79 11.76 6.22
CA ALA A 7 -3.44 12.30 6.23
C ALA A 7 -3.04 12.76 4.81
N PRO A 8 -2.26 13.85 4.67
CA PRO A 8 -1.74 14.26 3.37
C PRO A 8 -0.92 13.13 2.74
N VAL A 9 -1.27 12.73 1.52
CA VAL A 9 -0.49 11.76 0.74
C VAL A 9 0.51 12.56 -0.09
N PRO A 10 1.83 12.34 0.05
CA PRO A 10 2.80 13.01 -0.79
C PRO A 10 2.56 12.66 -2.26
N ALA A 11 2.71 13.64 -3.16
CA ALA A 11 2.57 13.40 -4.59
C ALA A 11 3.59 12.35 -5.02
N THR A 12 3.12 11.17 -5.39
CA THR A 12 4.01 10.10 -5.78
C THR A 12 4.40 10.33 -7.24
N GLY A 13 5.60 10.87 -7.44
CA GLY A 13 6.15 11.08 -8.76
C GLY A 13 6.38 9.74 -9.46
N GLY A 14 5.74 9.57 -10.62
CA GLY A 14 6.17 8.65 -11.67
C GLY A 14 5.75 7.19 -11.50
N ALA A 15 5.13 6.69 -12.57
CA ALA A 15 4.77 5.32 -12.89
C ALA A 15 3.75 4.66 -11.96
N ALA A 16 2.67 4.18 -12.55
CA ALA A 16 2.00 2.99 -12.03
C ALA A 16 3.10 1.95 -11.79
N ALA A 17 3.50 1.75 -10.54
CA ALA A 17 4.17 0.51 -10.18
C ALA A 17 3.18 -0.59 -10.58
N ASP A 18 3.67 -1.58 -11.33
CA ASP A 18 2.84 -2.69 -11.73
C ASP A 18 2.24 -3.35 -10.47
N ALA A 19 1.03 -3.88 -10.61
CA ALA A 19 0.32 -4.52 -9.51
C ALA A 19 1.17 -5.64 -8.89
N GLU A 20 1.97 -6.29 -9.73
CA GLU A 20 2.87 -7.38 -9.46
C GLU A 20 4.07 -6.98 -8.57
N ASP A 21 4.79 -5.88 -8.84
CA ASP A 21 5.85 -5.36 -7.95
C ASP A 21 5.27 -4.94 -6.62
N LEU A 22 4.09 -4.33 -6.64
CA LEU A 22 3.43 -3.91 -5.41
C LEU A 22 3.11 -5.11 -4.50
N PHE A 23 2.56 -6.19 -5.06
CA PHE A 23 2.33 -7.41 -4.30
C PHE A 23 3.62 -8.07 -3.84
N ALA A 24 4.64 -8.16 -4.71
CA ALA A 24 5.93 -8.74 -4.38
C ALA A 24 6.60 -8.01 -3.20
N ARG A 25 6.52 -6.68 -3.17
CA ARG A 25 7.02 -5.86 -2.06
C ARG A 25 6.26 -6.11 -0.76
N ALA A 26 4.93 -6.25 -0.83
CA ALA A 26 4.13 -6.60 0.34
C ALA A 26 4.47 -8.01 0.86
N ALA A 27 4.62 -8.99 -0.03
CA ALA A 27 5.03 -10.35 0.34
C ALA A 27 6.41 -10.39 0.99
N ALA A 28 7.38 -9.62 0.46
CA ALA A 28 8.72 -9.50 1.03
C ALA A 28 8.73 -8.79 2.39
N HIS A 29 7.78 -7.88 2.64
CA HIS A 29 7.62 -7.21 3.94
C HIS A 29 7.21 -8.18 5.04
N GLY A 30 6.41 -9.21 4.69
CA GLY A 30 6.08 -10.33 5.57
C GLY A 30 5.01 -10.04 6.63
N ASP A 31 4.59 -8.79 6.80
CA ASP A 31 3.47 -8.44 7.69
C ASP A 31 2.12 -8.81 7.03
N ASP A 32 1.37 -9.69 7.69
CA ASP A 32 0.06 -10.16 7.26
C ASP A 32 -0.91 -9.03 6.92
N HIS A 33 -0.94 -7.95 7.70
CA HIS A 33 -1.86 -6.84 7.48
C HIS A 33 -1.49 -6.05 6.23
N THR A 34 -0.19 -5.84 6.02
CA THR A 34 0.36 -5.18 4.83
C THR A 34 0.08 -5.98 3.57
N ILE A 35 0.24 -7.31 3.63
CA ILE A 35 -0.06 -8.22 2.52
C ILE A 35 -1.55 -8.18 2.17
N LYS A 36 -2.43 -8.40 3.16
CA LYS A 36 -3.89 -8.39 2.96
C LYS A 36 -4.41 -7.04 2.45
N PHE A 37 -3.88 -5.95 2.97
CA PHE A 37 -4.27 -4.62 2.54
C PHE A 37 -3.83 -4.34 1.10
N THR A 38 -2.63 -4.79 0.73
CA THR A 38 -2.15 -4.70 -0.65
C THR A 38 -3.03 -5.52 -1.60
N ASP A 39 -3.35 -6.76 -1.26
CA ASP A 39 -4.26 -7.62 -2.02
C ASP A 39 -5.62 -6.93 -2.27
N THR A 40 -6.21 -6.37 -1.22
CA THR A 40 -7.47 -5.61 -1.33
C THR A 40 -7.31 -4.37 -2.23
N ALA A 41 -6.18 -3.68 -2.16
CA ALA A 41 -5.94 -2.51 -3.01
C ALA A 41 -5.79 -2.88 -4.49
N LEU A 42 -5.22 -4.06 -4.78
CA LEU A 42 -5.14 -4.60 -6.13
C LEU A 42 -6.52 -4.92 -6.70
N ASP A 43 -7.40 -5.51 -5.89
CA ASP A 43 -8.79 -5.75 -6.27
C ASP A 43 -9.57 -4.45 -6.58
N VAL A 44 -9.29 -3.36 -5.85
CA VAL A 44 -9.89 -2.04 -6.12
C VAL A 44 -9.34 -1.42 -7.40
N GLY A 45 -8.04 -1.56 -7.66
CA GLY A 45 -7.41 -1.26 -8.95
C GLY A 45 -7.23 0.23 -9.29
N ASP A 46 -7.55 1.16 -8.38
CA ASP A 46 -7.38 2.59 -8.61
C ASP A 46 -6.05 3.14 -8.06
N ALA A 47 -5.65 4.31 -8.57
CA ALA A 47 -4.39 4.95 -8.20
C ALA A 47 -4.30 5.32 -6.70
N LEU A 48 -5.44 5.60 -6.06
CA LEU A 48 -5.48 5.95 -4.65
C LEU A 48 -5.27 4.70 -3.78
N ALA A 49 -5.87 3.57 -4.16
CA ALA A 49 -5.68 2.27 -3.52
C ALA A 49 -4.21 1.85 -3.60
N PHE A 50 -3.58 1.99 -4.76
CA PHE A 50 -2.16 1.66 -4.94
C PHE A 50 -1.25 2.59 -4.13
N ALA A 51 -1.59 3.88 -4.03
CA ALA A 51 -0.87 4.80 -3.16
C ALA A 51 -1.04 4.45 -1.67
N ALA A 52 -2.24 4.05 -1.25
CA ALA A 52 -2.50 3.61 0.11
C ALA A 52 -1.73 2.34 0.47
N ALA A 53 -1.68 1.34 -0.43
CA ALA A 53 -0.94 0.11 -0.21
C ALA A 53 0.57 0.35 -0.06
N ARG A 54 1.17 1.17 -0.93
CA ARG A 54 2.58 1.59 -0.75
C ARG A 54 2.80 2.29 0.58
N ARG A 55 1.86 3.15 0.98
CA ARG A 55 1.95 3.84 2.26
C ARG A 55 1.85 2.87 3.44
N ALA A 56 1.06 1.82 3.35
CA ALA A 56 0.99 0.78 4.36
C ALA A 56 2.32 0.03 4.51
N ILE A 57 2.96 -0.34 3.38
CA ILE A 57 4.30 -0.97 3.36
C ILE A 57 5.34 -0.09 4.07
N GLU A 58 5.28 1.23 3.89
CA GLU A 58 6.20 2.18 4.53
C GLU A 58 5.94 2.38 6.04
N LEU A 59 4.67 2.35 6.46
CA LEU A 59 4.27 2.66 7.84
C LEU A 59 4.36 1.45 8.77
N ASN A 60 4.10 0.26 8.25
CA ASN A 60 4.08 -0.96 9.03
C ASN A 60 5.50 -1.51 9.20
N ARG A 61 5.76 -2.15 10.34
CA ARG A 61 7.06 -2.78 10.60
C ARG A 61 7.16 -4.09 9.81
N PRO A 62 8.25 -4.31 9.04
CA PRO A 62 8.52 -5.61 8.43
C PRO A 62 8.71 -6.70 9.47
N VAL A 63 8.42 -7.93 9.07
CA VAL A 63 8.60 -9.13 9.93
C VAL A 63 10.02 -9.72 9.81
N PHE A 64 10.75 -9.38 8.74
CA PHE A 64 12.09 -9.90 8.43
C PHE A 64 13.12 -8.78 8.25
#